data_AF-A0A4R0PIL6-F1
#
_entry.id   AF-A0A4R0PIL6-F1
#
_cell.length_a   1.000
_cell.length_b   1.000
_cell.length_c   1.000
_cell.angle_alpha   90.00
_cell.angle_beta   90.00
_cell.angle_gamma   90.00
#
_symmetry.space_group_name_H-M   'P 1'
#
loop_
_entity.id
_entity.type
_entity.pdbx_description
1 polymer ?
#
loop_
_entity_poly.entity_id
_entity_poly.type
_entity_poly.pdbx_seq_one_letter_code
_entity_poly.pdbx_strand_id
1 'polypeptide(L)'
;MLAINLKKPAFPFKFAGISFVYLIILLWFLPGFLNWGVNLYAGLLLAPFICNLKPGQFSLRYLIPTVTAIVLAIFIPVKTLFFIALLFAALLFIENSLGKLSEAFLFLLFLLSPVFKYLIATIDFPIRLWLTAKVTELLNSMGTHAVAFGNIIELEKHSFAVDPACAGLNMLVISLIISLFLLVYNQKRINKQPPFILVGGLFLLTIGLNICSNFFRILLLVLFKIMPDTVFHDAIGLICLSIYVIVPLIFVSKVLIIHFSTFKKQNPNQNRPANYNVRLPLLHITILALLIFIALNMVKADHLTPINNQIQLSGFKKKLLETGISKFENNEALIYIKPAPFYVPGHDPKLCWTGSGYDFNNIKKEKIANTEIYTAILSKGADRIYAAWWFDNGTIKSINQLSWRWSGAMGSQLFYLVNVNANNRKNLHHQVAQLLANHHYLTDHE
;
A
#
# COMPACT_ATOMS: atom_id res chain seq x y z
N MET A 1 -15.41 -50.20 12.95
CA MET A 1 -15.52 -49.15 11.90
C MET A 1 -16.09 -47.90 12.54
N LEU A 2 -15.26 -46.87 12.77
CA LEU A 2 -15.72 -45.55 13.23
C LEU A 2 -16.38 -44.83 12.05
N ALA A 3 -17.71 -44.88 11.98
CA ALA A 3 -18.47 -44.10 11.01
C ALA A 3 -18.41 -42.62 11.42
N ILE A 4 -17.46 -41.88 10.84
CA ILE A 4 -17.42 -40.42 10.93
C ILE A 4 -18.63 -39.92 10.13
N ASN A 5 -19.70 -39.60 10.83
CA ASN A 5 -20.90 -39.02 10.26
C ASN A 5 -20.59 -37.56 9.90
N LEU A 6 -19.98 -37.36 8.72
CA LEU A 6 -19.74 -36.02 8.17
C LEU A 6 -21.11 -35.37 7.94
N LYS A 7 -21.49 -34.43 8.83
CA LYS A 7 -22.66 -33.56 8.63
C LYS A 7 -22.55 -32.95 7.24
N LYS A 8 -23.49 -33.30 6.35
CA LYS A 8 -23.57 -32.71 5.00
C LYS A 8 -23.46 -31.20 5.13
N PRO A 9 -22.53 -30.54 4.41
CA PRO A 9 -22.43 -29.09 4.46
C PRO A 9 -23.75 -28.50 3.96
N ALA A 10 -24.52 -27.91 4.87
CA ALA A 10 -25.84 -27.35 4.62
C ALA A 10 -25.75 -25.97 3.95
N PHE A 11 -24.92 -25.82 2.92
CA PHE A 11 -24.91 -24.60 2.11
C PHE A 11 -25.96 -24.74 1.00
N PRO A 12 -26.92 -23.81 0.88
CA PRO A 12 -27.92 -23.86 -0.18
C PRO A 12 -27.23 -23.65 -1.54
N PHE A 13 -27.61 -24.42 -2.57
CA PHE A 13 -27.06 -24.30 -3.93
C PHE A 13 -27.07 -22.86 -4.47
N LYS A 14 -28.10 -22.06 -4.14
CA LYS A 14 -28.22 -20.65 -4.55
C LYS A 14 -27.11 -19.76 -3.98
N PHE A 15 -26.70 -19.99 -2.73
CA PHE A 15 -25.60 -19.24 -2.11
C PHE A 15 -24.27 -19.58 -2.78
N ALA A 16 -24.04 -20.88 -3.03
CA ALA A 16 -22.84 -21.36 -3.70
C ALA A 16 -22.71 -20.78 -5.11
N GLY A 17 -23.82 -20.75 -5.88
CA GLY A 17 -23.84 -20.18 -7.23
C GLY A 17 -23.45 -18.70 -7.26
N ILE A 18 -24.08 -17.85 -6.44
CA ILE A 18 -23.75 -16.42 -6.40
C ILE A 18 -22.31 -16.19 -5.89
N SER A 19 -21.88 -16.94 -4.87
CA SER A 19 -20.49 -16.87 -4.37
C SER A 19 -19.48 -17.20 -5.46
N PHE A 20 -19.77 -18.20 -6.29
CA PHE A 20 -18.92 -18.61 -7.39
C PHE A 20 -18.81 -17.52 -8.46
N VAL A 21 -19.91 -16.81 -8.77
CA VAL A 21 -19.88 -15.66 -9.69
C VAL A 21 -18.99 -14.53 -9.15
N TYR A 22 -19.13 -14.16 -7.87
CA TYR A 22 -18.24 -13.16 -7.25
C TYR A 22 -16.76 -13.57 -7.34
N LEU A 23 -16.47 -14.85 -7.10
CA LEU A 23 -15.12 -15.39 -7.18
C LEU A 23 -14.57 -15.35 -8.61
N ILE A 24 -15.36 -15.71 -9.61
CA ILE A 24 -14.98 -15.60 -11.03
C ILE A 24 -14.66 -14.16 -11.39
N ILE A 25 -15.54 -13.21 -11.03
CA ILE A 25 -15.33 -11.78 -11.31
C ILE A 25 -14.02 -11.30 -10.68
N LEU A 26 -13.76 -11.68 -9.41
CA LEU A 26 -12.52 -11.33 -8.71
C LEU A 26 -11.29 -11.89 -9.42
N LEU A 27 -11.27 -13.18 -9.74
CA LEU A 27 -10.13 -13.86 -10.34
C LEU A 27 -9.85 -13.39 -11.77
N TRP A 28 -10.92 -13.12 -12.55
CA TRP A 28 -10.81 -12.75 -13.95
C TRP A 28 -10.41 -11.30 -14.16
N PHE A 29 -11.07 -10.36 -13.47
CA PHE A 29 -10.86 -8.92 -13.70
C PHE A 29 -9.80 -8.31 -12.79
N LEU A 30 -9.48 -8.96 -11.66
CA LEU A 30 -8.53 -8.46 -10.67
C LEU A 30 -7.40 -9.46 -10.32
N PRO A 31 -6.79 -10.19 -11.27
CA PRO A 31 -5.76 -11.18 -10.95
C PRO A 31 -4.54 -10.54 -10.24
N GLY A 32 -4.16 -9.32 -10.63
CA GLY A 32 -3.04 -8.58 -10.02
C GLY A 32 -3.33 -8.01 -8.62
N PHE A 33 -4.57 -8.07 -8.13
CA PHE A 33 -4.91 -7.62 -6.77
C PHE A 33 -4.67 -8.73 -5.74
N LEU A 34 -4.68 -10.00 -6.18
CA LEU A 34 -4.34 -11.16 -5.36
C LEU A 34 -2.82 -11.39 -5.42
N ASN A 35 -2.07 -10.58 -4.68
CA ASN A 35 -0.64 -10.83 -4.50
C ASN A 35 -0.47 -12.01 -3.54
N TRP A 36 -0.08 -13.17 -4.08
CA TRP A 36 0.24 -14.39 -3.33
C TRP A 36 1.53 -14.26 -2.51
N GLY A 37 1.54 -13.31 -1.57
CA GLY A 37 2.66 -13.05 -0.68
C GLY A 37 2.37 -13.50 0.76
N VAL A 38 3.40 -13.41 1.60
CA VAL A 38 3.35 -13.79 3.03
C VAL A 38 2.17 -13.13 3.76
N ASN A 39 1.87 -11.86 3.45
CA ASN A 39 0.75 -11.14 4.07
C ASN A 39 -0.61 -11.81 3.78
N LEU A 40 -0.82 -12.25 2.53
CA LEU A 40 -2.06 -12.94 2.15
C LEU A 40 -2.15 -14.30 2.84
N TYR A 41 -1.06 -15.07 2.87
CA TYR A 41 -1.02 -16.35 3.58
C TYR A 41 -1.29 -16.19 5.08
N ALA A 42 -0.64 -15.23 5.74
CA ALA A 42 -0.87 -14.94 7.16
C ALA A 42 -2.33 -14.49 7.40
N GLY A 43 -2.86 -13.64 6.53
CA GLY A 43 -4.24 -13.21 6.57
C GLY A 43 -5.24 -14.34 6.41
N LEU A 44 -5.03 -15.23 5.45
CA LEU A 44 -5.86 -16.42 5.22
C LEU A 44 -5.77 -17.42 6.37
N LEU A 45 -4.58 -17.63 6.93
CA LEU A 45 -4.35 -18.49 8.09
C LEU A 45 -5.10 -17.96 9.34
N LEU A 46 -5.08 -16.64 9.55
CA LEU A 46 -5.72 -16.00 10.71
C LEU A 46 -7.19 -15.63 10.47
N ALA A 47 -7.66 -15.64 9.22
CA ALA A 47 -9.04 -15.30 8.86
C ALA A 47 -10.10 -16.12 9.60
N PRO A 48 -9.98 -17.46 9.77
CA PRO A 48 -10.95 -18.23 10.55
C PRO A 48 -11.04 -17.81 12.03
N PHE A 49 -9.95 -17.29 12.59
CA PHE A 49 -9.91 -16.86 13.98
C PHE A 49 -10.45 -15.43 14.16
N ILE A 50 -10.17 -14.56 13.19
CA ILE A 50 -10.61 -13.15 13.17
C ILE A 50 -12.08 -13.03 12.73
N CYS A 51 -12.49 -13.82 11.75
CA CYS A 51 -13.85 -13.84 11.23
C CYS A 51 -14.80 -14.45 12.26
N ASN A 52 -15.73 -13.64 12.76
CA ASN A 52 -16.82 -14.12 13.60
C ASN A 52 -18.14 -13.80 12.91
N LEU A 53 -18.84 -14.85 12.50
CA LEU A 53 -20.16 -14.76 11.91
C LEU A 53 -21.22 -14.84 13.02
N LYS A 54 -22.15 -13.88 13.05
CA LYS A 54 -23.33 -13.92 13.91
C LYS A 54 -24.52 -14.44 13.08
N PRO A 55 -24.75 -15.75 13.03
CA PRO A 55 -25.86 -16.31 12.25
C PRO A 55 -27.20 -15.72 12.71
N GLY A 56 -28.13 -15.55 11.77
CA GLY A 56 -29.47 -15.03 12.06
C GLY A 56 -29.57 -13.51 12.28
N GLN A 57 -28.44 -12.81 12.47
CA GLN A 57 -28.39 -11.35 12.47
C GLN A 57 -27.99 -10.87 11.08
N PHE A 58 -28.90 -10.31 10.31
CA PHE A 58 -28.61 -9.80 8.96
C PHE A 58 -28.41 -8.28 9.02
N SER A 59 -27.58 -7.73 8.14
CA SER A 59 -27.32 -6.30 8.09
C SER A 59 -27.17 -5.80 6.66
N LEU A 60 -27.69 -4.60 6.40
CA LEU A 60 -27.53 -3.88 5.14
C LEU A 60 -26.50 -2.75 5.26
N ARG A 61 -25.66 -2.76 6.30
CA ARG A 61 -24.66 -1.68 6.54
C ARG A 61 -23.68 -1.49 5.38
N TYR A 62 -23.45 -2.54 4.60
CA TYR A 62 -22.57 -2.47 3.42
C TYR A 62 -23.29 -2.00 2.15
N LEU A 63 -24.61 -1.76 2.17
CA LEU A 63 -25.35 -1.31 1.00
C LEU A 63 -24.90 0.07 0.53
N ILE A 64 -24.86 1.05 1.44
CA ILE A 64 -24.41 2.41 1.13
C ILE A 64 -22.99 2.41 0.55
N PRO A 65 -21.95 1.83 1.20
CA PRO A 65 -20.62 1.84 0.62
C PRO A 65 -20.52 1.05 -0.68
N THR A 66 -21.33 -0.01 -0.88
CA THR A 66 -21.42 -0.71 -2.17
C THR A 66 -21.95 0.20 -3.27
N VAL A 67 -23.09 0.86 -3.04
CA VAL A 67 -23.72 1.75 -4.03
C VAL A 67 -22.83 2.95 -4.33
N THR A 68 -22.25 3.58 -3.30
CA THR A 68 -21.30 4.69 -3.50
C THR A 68 -20.09 4.25 -4.32
N ALA A 69 -19.50 3.09 -4.03
CA ALA A 69 -18.36 2.59 -4.79
C ALA A 69 -18.74 2.23 -6.24
N ILE A 70 -19.93 1.67 -6.48
CA ILE A 70 -20.45 1.39 -7.82
C ILE A 70 -20.63 2.69 -8.61
N VAL A 71 -21.29 3.69 -8.02
CA VAL A 71 -21.52 4.99 -8.67
C VAL A 71 -20.19 5.65 -9.03
N LEU A 72 -19.24 5.69 -8.09
CA LEU A 72 -17.89 6.21 -8.35
C LEU A 72 -17.17 5.42 -9.44
N ALA A 73 -17.30 4.09 -9.45
CA ALA A 73 -16.67 3.24 -10.45
C ALA A 73 -17.31 3.37 -11.85
N ILE A 74 -18.58 3.80 -11.95
CA ILE A 74 -19.21 4.14 -13.24
C ILE A 74 -18.61 5.44 -13.79
N PHE A 75 -18.42 6.46 -12.95
CA PHE A 75 -17.81 7.73 -13.39
C PHE A 75 -16.30 7.64 -13.60
N ILE A 76 -15.62 6.81 -12.81
CA ILE A 76 -14.16 6.64 -12.83
C ILE A 76 -13.87 5.13 -12.88
N PRO A 77 -13.86 4.52 -14.08
CA PRO A 77 -13.82 3.06 -14.27
C PRO A 77 -12.43 2.47 -14.07
N VAL A 78 -11.83 2.71 -12.89
CA VAL A 78 -10.49 2.23 -12.51
C VAL A 78 -10.56 1.00 -11.61
N LYS A 79 -9.54 0.13 -11.72
CA LYS A 79 -9.40 -1.14 -10.97
C LYS A 79 -9.59 -1.00 -9.46
N THR A 80 -9.10 0.08 -8.87
CA THR A 80 -9.20 0.29 -7.41
C THR A 80 -10.63 0.51 -6.94
N LEU A 81 -11.41 1.33 -7.65
CA LEU A 81 -12.82 1.56 -7.31
C LEU A 81 -13.67 0.32 -7.58
N PHE A 82 -13.39 -0.38 -8.68
CA PHE A 82 -14.02 -1.67 -8.97
C PHE A 82 -13.75 -2.71 -7.87
N PHE A 83 -12.51 -2.81 -7.38
CA PHE A 83 -12.17 -3.69 -6.25
C PHE A 83 -12.94 -3.31 -4.97
N ILE A 84 -13.03 -2.02 -4.64
CA ILE A 84 -13.78 -1.56 -3.47
C ILE A 84 -15.28 -1.89 -3.60
N ALA A 85 -15.86 -1.68 -4.78
CA ALA A 85 -17.25 -2.03 -5.07
C ALA A 85 -17.49 -3.54 -4.92
N LEU A 86 -16.61 -4.36 -5.49
CA LEU A 86 -16.67 -5.83 -5.40
C LEU A 86 -16.53 -6.33 -3.95
N LEU A 87 -15.60 -5.74 -3.18
CA LEU A 87 -15.35 -6.07 -1.77
C LEU A 87 -16.60 -5.82 -0.92
N PHE A 88 -17.19 -4.62 -1.00
CA PHE A 88 -18.39 -4.30 -0.21
C PHE A 88 -19.61 -5.07 -0.69
N ALA A 89 -19.74 -5.32 -2.01
CA ALA A 89 -20.81 -6.17 -2.54
C ALA A 89 -20.72 -7.60 -2.02
N ALA A 90 -19.52 -8.19 -1.98
CA ALA A 90 -19.30 -9.53 -1.42
C ALA A 90 -19.60 -9.57 0.09
N LEU A 91 -19.18 -8.55 0.85
CA LEU A 91 -19.51 -8.44 2.27
C LEU A 91 -21.02 -8.28 2.51
N LEU A 92 -21.70 -7.47 1.71
CA LEU A 92 -23.16 -7.31 1.74
C LEU A 92 -23.85 -8.65 1.43
N PHE A 93 -23.36 -9.39 0.45
CA PHE A 93 -23.88 -10.71 0.09
C PHE A 93 -23.73 -11.71 1.24
N ILE A 94 -22.57 -11.75 1.89
CA ILE A 94 -22.33 -12.61 3.05
C ILE A 94 -23.24 -12.19 4.22
N GLU A 95 -23.33 -10.91 4.56
CA GLU A 95 -24.16 -10.45 5.69
C GLU A 95 -25.66 -10.61 5.48
N ASN A 96 -26.11 -10.61 4.22
CA ASN A 96 -27.50 -10.84 3.87
C ASN A 96 -27.88 -12.33 3.75
N SER A 97 -26.88 -13.22 3.65
CA SER A 97 -27.12 -14.66 3.41
C SER A 97 -26.72 -15.55 4.58
N LEU A 98 -25.59 -15.27 5.23
CA LEU A 98 -25.02 -16.10 6.31
C LEU A 98 -25.18 -15.43 7.69
N GLY A 99 -25.11 -14.11 7.75
CA GLY A 99 -25.25 -13.32 8.97
C GLY A 99 -24.14 -12.28 9.16
N LYS A 100 -24.26 -11.47 10.21
CA LYS A 100 -23.43 -10.28 10.42
C LYS A 100 -22.00 -10.67 10.72
N LEU A 101 -21.06 -10.13 9.96
CA LEU A 101 -19.63 -10.33 10.12
C LEU A 101 -19.10 -9.42 11.25
N SER A 102 -18.02 -9.84 11.89
CA SER A 102 -17.27 -8.99 12.80
C SER A 102 -16.58 -7.85 12.06
N GLU A 103 -16.53 -6.66 12.66
CA GLU A 103 -15.81 -5.51 12.06
C GLU A 103 -14.31 -5.79 11.90
N ALA A 104 -13.74 -6.59 12.80
CA ALA A 104 -12.37 -7.07 12.67
C ALA A 104 -12.10 -7.75 11.32
N PHE A 105 -13.09 -8.44 10.74
CA PHE A 105 -12.91 -9.07 9.44
C PHE A 105 -12.82 -8.05 8.30
N LEU A 106 -13.57 -6.95 8.36
CA LEU A 106 -13.42 -5.84 7.42
C LEU A 106 -12.01 -5.23 7.51
N PHE A 107 -11.50 -5.01 8.73
CA PHE A 107 -10.13 -4.53 8.91
C PHE A 107 -9.10 -5.50 8.34
N LEU A 108 -9.28 -6.81 8.53
CA LEU A 108 -8.41 -7.81 7.92
C LEU A 108 -8.40 -7.69 6.40
N LEU A 109 -9.58 -7.64 5.76
CA LEU A 109 -9.67 -7.49 4.30
C LEU A 109 -9.05 -6.17 3.81
N PHE A 110 -9.21 -5.08 4.57
CA PHE A 110 -8.55 -3.81 4.28
C PHE A 110 -7.01 -3.94 4.36
N LEU A 111 -6.46 -4.55 5.41
CA LEU A 111 -5.02 -4.77 5.56
C LEU A 111 -4.43 -5.63 4.43
N LEU A 112 -5.21 -6.59 3.92
CA LEU A 112 -4.83 -7.44 2.79
C LEU A 112 -5.04 -6.78 1.43
N SER A 113 -5.76 -5.66 1.39
CA SER A 113 -6.09 -5.00 0.13
C SER A 113 -4.87 -4.33 -0.51
N PRO A 114 -4.82 -4.23 -1.85
CA PRO A 114 -3.81 -3.44 -2.53
C PRO A 114 -3.85 -1.96 -2.14
N VAL A 115 -5.02 -1.43 -1.78
CA VAL A 115 -5.18 -0.05 -1.30
C VAL A 115 -4.29 0.22 -0.09
N PHE A 116 -4.31 -0.68 0.89
CA PHE A 116 -3.47 -0.54 2.08
C PHE A 116 -1.98 -0.68 1.73
N LYS A 117 -1.62 -1.61 0.84
CA LYS A 117 -0.25 -1.74 0.33
C LYS A 117 0.27 -0.44 -0.28
N TYR A 118 -0.53 0.24 -1.09
CA TYR A 118 -0.17 1.54 -1.69
C TYR A 118 -0.03 2.65 -0.64
N LEU A 119 -0.94 2.70 0.35
CA LEU A 119 -0.89 3.67 1.43
C LEU A 119 0.42 3.54 2.22
N ILE A 120 0.76 2.31 2.63
CA ILE A 120 2.01 2.09 3.37
C ILE A 120 3.23 2.33 2.49
N ALA A 121 3.24 1.91 1.23
CA ALA A 121 4.38 2.16 0.32
C ALA A 121 4.71 3.66 0.17
N THR A 122 3.69 4.53 0.25
CA THR A 122 3.85 5.99 0.18
C THR A 122 4.54 6.55 1.43
N ILE A 123 4.25 5.98 2.60
CA ILE A 123 4.74 6.45 3.91
C ILE A 123 6.08 5.79 4.26
N ASP A 124 6.27 4.53 3.87
CA ASP A 124 7.42 3.70 4.19
C ASP A 124 8.74 4.36 3.74
N PHE A 125 8.79 4.86 2.51
CA PHE A 125 10.03 5.41 1.97
C PHE A 125 10.57 6.63 2.75
N PRO A 126 9.79 7.68 3.04
CA PRO A 126 10.22 8.75 3.95
C PRO A 126 10.68 8.26 5.33
N ILE A 127 9.98 7.27 5.90
CA ILE A 127 10.35 6.69 7.21
C ILE A 127 11.73 6.02 7.11
N ARG A 128 12.03 5.29 6.03
CA ARG A 128 13.35 4.65 5.85
C ARG A 128 14.49 5.66 5.77
N LEU A 129 14.31 6.75 5.04
CA LEU A 129 15.30 7.82 4.98
C LEU A 129 15.56 8.43 6.36
N TRP A 130 14.48 8.66 7.12
CA TRP A 130 14.57 9.17 8.49
C TRP A 130 15.26 8.17 9.44
N LEU A 131 14.89 6.89 9.39
CA LEU A 131 15.53 5.83 10.18
C LEU A 131 17.02 5.70 9.86
N THR A 132 17.39 5.73 8.59
CA THR A 132 18.79 5.68 8.13
C THR A 132 19.60 6.81 8.76
N ALA A 133 19.09 8.05 8.68
CA ALA A 133 19.75 9.19 9.28
C ALA A 133 19.89 9.05 10.81
N LYS A 134 18.84 8.58 11.50
CA LYS A 134 18.86 8.42 12.96
C LYS A 134 19.77 7.30 13.45
N VAL A 135 19.87 6.19 12.71
CA VAL A 135 20.83 5.13 13.04
C VAL A 135 22.26 5.64 12.86
N THR A 136 22.55 6.36 11.78
CA THR A 136 23.87 6.95 11.56
C THR A 136 24.25 7.98 12.64
N GLU A 137 23.30 8.82 13.08
CA GLU A 137 23.52 9.76 14.19
C GLU A 137 23.90 9.03 15.49
N LEU A 138 23.20 7.92 15.79
CA LEU A 138 23.52 7.08 16.95
C LEU A 138 24.87 6.36 16.82
N LEU A 139 25.20 5.85 15.63
CA LEU A 139 26.50 5.21 15.40
C LEU A 139 27.65 6.22 15.60
N ASN A 140 27.50 7.43 15.06
CA ASN A 140 28.49 8.49 15.24
C ASN A 140 28.63 8.91 16.71
N SER A 141 27.53 8.96 17.48
CA SER A 141 27.60 9.26 18.92
C SER A 141 28.25 8.13 19.74
N MET A 142 28.20 6.90 19.24
CA MET A 142 28.94 5.75 19.77
C MET A 142 30.42 5.70 19.32
N GLY A 143 30.91 6.73 18.62
CA GLY A 143 32.31 6.82 18.14
C GLY A 143 32.58 6.02 16.86
N THR A 144 31.54 5.53 16.19
CA THR A 144 31.65 4.79 14.93
C THR A 144 31.46 5.76 13.77
N HIS A 145 32.48 5.93 12.92
CA HIS A 145 32.40 6.82 11.75
C HIS A 145 31.49 6.23 10.67
N ALA A 146 30.20 6.58 10.73
CA ALA A 146 29.19 6.17 9.77
C ALA A 146 28.67 7.40 9.00
N VAL A 147 28.43 7.23 7.69
CA VAL A 147 27.87 8.29 6.84
C VAL A 147 26.57 7.80 6.21
N ALA A 148 25.51 8.61 6.32
CA ALA A 148 24.23 8.32 5.70
C ALA A 148 24.17 9.00 4.32
N PHE A 149 24.01 8.21 3.28
CA PHE A 149 23.74 8.67 1.93
C PHE A 149 22.35 8.21 1.51
N GLY A 150 21.32 8.98 1.89
CA GLY A 150 19.95 8.67 1.53
C GLY A 150 19.43 7.44 2.27
N ASN A 151 19.17 6.34 1.55
CA ASN A 151 18.78 5.05 2.13
C ASN A 151 19.97 4.10 2.39
N ILE A 152 21.22 4.56 2.23
CA ILE A 152 22.42 3.75 2.46
C ILE A 152 23.21 4.29 3.65
N ILE A 153 23.73 3.38 4.46
CA ILE A 153 24.68 3.66 5.53
C ILE A 153 26.05 3.12 5.10
N GLU A 154 27.02 4.01 4.93
CA GLU A 154 28.42 3.65 4.72
C GLU A 154 29.14 3.57 6.05
N LEU A 155 29.79 2.43 6.29
CA LEU A 155 30.60 2.16 7.47
C LEU A 155 31.91 1.50 7.00
N GLU A 156 33.01 2.24 7.13
CA GLU A 156 34.34 1.83 6.66
C GLU A 156 34.35 1.46 5.15
N LYS A 157 34.40 0.16 4.84
CA LYS A 157 34.39 -0.40 3.48
C LYS A 157 33.07 -1.10 3.13
N HIS A 158 32.08 -1.03 4.02
CA HIS A 158 30.79 -1.69 3.86
C HIS A 158 29.70 -0.65 3.61
N SER A 159 28.81 -0.96 2.67
CA SER A 159 27.63 -0.16 2.37
C SER A 159 26.39 -0.99 2.68
N PHE A 160 25.57 -0.50 3.61
CA PHE A 160 24.33 -1.15 4.03
C PHE A 160 23.15 -0.42 3.43
N ALA A 161 22.49 -1.03 2.45
CA ALA A 161 21.25 -0.50 1.88
C ALA A 161 20.04 -0.83 2.76
N VAL A 162 19.31 0.20 3.17
CA VAL A 162 18.06 0.09 3.92
C VAL A 162 16.91 -0.02 2.91
N ASP A 163 16.86 -1.16 2.22
CA ASP A 163 15.95 -1.43 1.10
C ASP A 163 14.60 -2.01 1.51
N PRO A 164 13.57 -2.02 0.63
CA PRO A 164 12.25 -2.59 0.91
C PRO A 164 12.29 -4.06 1.37
N ALA A 165 13.26 -4.85 0.88
CA ALA A 165 13.48 -6.22 1.33
C ALA A 165 13.89 -6.27 2.81
N CYS A 166 14.64 -5.26 3.26
CA CYS A 166 15.05 -5.08 4.66
C CYS A 166 13.99 -4.34 5.49
N ALA A 167 13.02 -3.68 4.85
CA ALA A 167 12.17 -2.71 5.49
C ALA A 167 10.70 -3.11 5.42
N GLY A 168 10.22 -3.69 6.51
CA GLY A 168 9.06 -3.14 7.19
C GLY A 168 7.67 -3.34 6.57
N LEU A 169 7.44 -3.28 5.26
CA LEU A 169 6.07 -3.29 4.71
C LEU A 169 5.34 -4.59 5.02
N ASN A 170 5.95 -5.74 4.72
CA ASN A 170 5.38 -7.04 5.08
C ASN A 170 5.33 -7.20 6.60
N MET A 171 6.37 -6.74 7.30
CA MET A 171 6.46 -6.83 8.76
C MET A 171 5.37 -6.01 9.46
N LEU A 172 5.04 -4.82 8.95
CA LEU A 172 4.03 -3.92 9.47
C LEU A 172 2.64 -4.47 9.21
N VAL A 173 2.37 -4.94 7.99
CA VAL A 173 1.10 -5.61 7.67
C VAL A 173 0.91 -6.83 8.56
N ILE A 174 1.94 -7.68 8.70
CA ILE A 174 1.91 -8.85 9.60
C ILE A 174 1.70 -8.41 11.06
N SER A 175 2.40 -7.36 11.53
CA SER A 175 2.24 -6.83 12.89
C SER A 175 0.82 -6.36 13.16
N LEU A 176 0.19 -5.68 12.18
CA LEU A 176 -1.19 -5.21 12.28
C LEU A 176 -2.19 -6.37 12.23
N ILE A 177 -1.95 -7.39 11.40
CA ILE A 177 -2.76 -8.63 11.39
C ILE A 177 -2.65 -9.35 12.74
N ILE A 178 -1.44 -9.48 13.31
CA ILE A 178 -1.22 -10.08 14.63
C ILE A 178 -1.92 -9.25 15.71
N SER A 179 -1.79 -7.92 15.69
CA SER A 179 -2.50 -7.00 16.60
C SER A 179 -4.01 -7.22 16.54
N LEU A 180 -4.57 -7.32 15.32
CA LEU A 180 -5.99 -7.58 15.10
C LEU A 180 -6.41 -8.97 15.63
N PHE A 181 -5.60 -10.00 15.39
CA PHE A 181 -5.81 -11.34 15.93
C PHE A 181 -5.81 -11.33 17.46
N LEU A 182 -4.81 -10.70 18.10
CA LEU A 182 -4.71 -10.59 19.56
C LEU A 182 -5.91 -9.85 20.15
N LEU A 183 -6.37 -8.79 19.49
CA LEU A 183 -7.57 -8.06 19.89
C LEU A 183 -8.80 -8.96 19.89
N VAL A 184 -9.04 -9.69 18.81
CA VAL A 184 -10.19 -10.62 18.69
C VAL A 184 -10.07 -11.78 19.67
N TYR A 185 -8.86 -12.32 19.84
CA TYR A 185 -8.57 -13.42 20.77
C TYR A 185 -8.88 -13.00 22.22
N ASN A 186 -8.37 -11.84 22.66
CA ASN A 186 -8.62 -11.33 24.01
C ASN A 186 -10.08 -10.92 24.22
N GLN A 187 -10.74 -10.36 23.18
CA GLN A 187 -12.18 -10.11 23.22
C GLN A 187 -12.99 -11.39 23.43
N LYS A 188 -12.65 -12.49 22.74
CA LYS A 188 -13.31 -13.79 22.91
C LYS A 188 -13.05 -14.36 24.31
N ARG A 189 -11.82 -14.27 24.81
CA ARG A 189 -11.42 -14.79 26.13
C ARG A 189 -12.09 -14.06 27.30
N ILE A 190 -12.22 -12.73 27.23
CA ILE A 190 -12.68 -11.89 28.35
C ILE A 190 -14.16 -11.47 28.19
N ASN A 191 -14.78 -11.77 27.04
CA ASN A 191 -16.16 -11.40 26.70
C ASN A 191 -16.48 -9.89 26.84
N LYS A 192 -15.46 -9.05 26.63
CA LYS A 192 -15.57 -7.58 26.60
C LYS A 192 -15.43 -7.05 25.17
N GLN A 193 -15.99 -5.89 24.88
CA GLN A 193 -15.81 -5.21 23.59
C GLN A 193 -15.00 -3.93 23.76
N PRO A 194 -13.86 -3.79 23.06
CA PRO A 194 -13.11 -2.54 23.11
C PRO A 194 -13.86 -1.43 22.36
N PRO A 195 -13.83 -0.18 22.84
CA PRO A 195 -14.34 0.94 22.08
C PRO A 195 -13.47 1.15 20.82
N PHE A 196 -14.06 1.73 19.77
CA PHE A 196 -13.39 1.96 18.49
C PHE A 196 -12.07 2.75 18.63
N ILE A 197 -12.04 3.73 19.54
CA ILE A 197 -10.84 4.54 19.83
C ILE A 197 -9.69 3.66 20.33
N LEU A 198 -9.96 2.65 21.15
CA LEU A 198 -8.93 1.73 21.64
C LEU A 198 -8.35 0.86 20.52
N VAL A 199 -9.20 0.44 19.57
CA VAL A 199 -8.76 -0.29 18.37
C VAL A 199 -7.79 0.56 17.56
N GLY A 200 -8.17 1.82 17.30
CA GLY A 200 -7.30 2.79 16.60
C GLY A 200 -5.99 3.06 17.36
N GLY A 201 -6.07 3.25 18.67
CA GLY A 201 -4.89 3.43 19.54
C GLY A 201 -3.93 2.22 19.51
N LEU A 202 -4.46 0.99 19.52
CA LEU A 202 -3.64 -0.22 19.42
C LEU A 202 -2.95 -0.33 18.04
N PHE A 203 -3.62 0.05 16.97
CA PHE A 203 -3.01 0.09 15.63
C PHE A 203 -1.91 1.16 15.53
N LEU A 204 -2.15 2.35 16.06
CA LEU A 204 -1.13 3.41 16.13
C LEU A 204 0.08 2.97 16.96
N LEU A 205 -0.16 2.34 18.12
CA LEU A 205 0.90 1.75 18.92
C LEU A 205 1.67 0.68 18.13
N THR A 206 0.97 -0.20 17.41
CA THR A 206 1.60 -1.24 16.57
C THR A 206 2.50 -0.64 15.51
N ILE A 207 2.07 0.44 14.84
CA ILE A 207 2.89 1.18 13.88
C ILE A 207 4.14 1.74 14.58
N GLY A 208 3.98 2.37 15.74
CA GLY A 208 5.11 2.92 16.53
C GLY A 208 6.12 1.85 16.96
N LEU A 209 5.63 0.71 17.49
CA LEU A 209 6.46 -0.43 17.85
C LEU A 209 7.20 -1.00 16.63
N ASN A 210 6.55 -1.05 15.46
CA ASN A 210 7.19 -1.53 14.24
C ASN A 210 8.29 -0.58 13.76
N ILE A 211 8.08 0.74 13.82
CA ILE A 211 9.11 1.74 13.51
C ILE A 211 10.31 1.58 14.47
N CYS A 212 10.05 1.42 15.76
CA CYS A 212 11.07 1.16 16.78
C CYS A 212 11.83 -0.15 16.52
N SER A 213 11.11 -1.23 16.21
CA SER A 213 11.70 -2.51 15.85
C SER A 213 12.60 -2.41 14.61
N ASN A 214 12.19 -1.64 13.61
CA ASN A 214 12.98 -1.45 12.40
C ASN A 214 14.23 -0.61 12.67
N PHE A 215 14.15 0.40 13.54
CA PHE A 215 15.31 1.15 14.00
C PHE A 215 16.38 0.24 14.61
N PHE A 216 16.00 -0.58 15.61
CA PHE A 216 16.92 -1.50 16.25
C PHE A 216 17.43 -2.58 15.29
N ARG A 217 16.59 -3.08 14.40
CA ARG A 217 17.02 -4.02 13.35
C ARG A 217 18.14 -3.43 12.50
N ILE A 218 17.95 -2.22 11.95
CA ILE A 218 18.97 -1.57 11.11
C ILE A 218 20.26 -1.34 11.91
N LEU A 219 20.13 -0.84 13.14
CA LEU A 219 21.27 -0.62 14.03
C LEU A 219 22.08 -1.91 14.26
N LEU A 220 21.41 -3.02 14.59
CA LEU A 220 22.07 -4.31 14.82
C LEU A 220 22.74 -4.84 13.55
N LEU A 221 22.07 -4.75 12.40
CA LEU A 221 22.64 -5.21 11.13
C LEU A 221 23.92 -4.45 10.77
N VAL A 222 23.94 -3.12 10.97
CA VAL A 222 25.13 -2.31 10.68
C VAL A 222 26.23 -2.55 11.71
N LEU A 223 25.91 -2.59 13.02
CA LEU A 223 26.90 -2.84 14.07
C LEU A 223 27.60 -4.19 13.92
N PHE A 224 26.84 -5.24 13.59
CA PHE A 224 27.38 -6.58 13.39
C PHE A 224 27.84 -6.85 11.96
N LYS A 225 27.80 -5.83 11.08
CA LYS A 225 28.19 -5.91 9.67
C LYS A 225 27.52 -7.06 8.91
N ILE A 226 26.23 -7.28 9.18
CA ILE A 226 25.44 -8.38 8.59
C ILE A 226 24.84 -7.92 7.27
N MET A 227 25.35 -8.48 6.18
CA MET A 227 24.92 -8.14 4.82
C MET A 227 23.53 -8.70 4.49
N PRO A 228 22.81 -8.09 3.52
CA PRO A 228 21.63 -8.68 2.90
C PRO A 228 21.89 -10.10 2.36
N ASP A 229 20.84 -10.89 2.18
CA ASP A 229 20.86 -12.28 1.67
C ASP A 229 21.54 -13.33 2.56
N THR A 230 21.85 -12.99 3.81
CA THR A 230 22.33 -13.95 4.82
C THR A 230 21.18 -14.44 5.71
N VAL A 231 21.23 -15.69 6.16
CA VAL A 231 20.23 -16.24 7.11
C VAL A 231 20.17 -15.42 8.41
N PHE A 232 21.32 -14.89 8.85
CA PHE A 232 21.39 -14.03 10.03
C PHE A 232 20.61 -12.72 9.87
N HIS A 233 20.58 -12.17 8.65
CA HIS A 233 19.80 -10.97 8.36
C HIS A 233 18.32 -11.19 8.65
N ASP A 234 17.76 -12.30 8.17
CA ASP A 234 16.35 -12.66 8.37
C ASP A 234 16.05 -13.03 9.83
N ALA A 235 16.96 -13.77 10.47
CA ALA A 235 16.84 -14.15 11.87
C ALA A 235 16.76 -12.92 12.80
N ILE A 236 17.64 -11.92 12.60
CA ILE A 236 17.59 -10.67 13.38
C ILE A 236 16.28 -9.94 13.14
N GLY A 237 15.78 -9.91 11.90
CA GLY A 237 14.47 -9.35 11.59
C GLY A 237 13.34 -10.00 12.39
N LEU A 238 13.32 -11.34 12.43
CA LEU A 238 12.31 -12.11 13.17
C LEU A 238 12.42 -11.92 14.69
N ILE A 239 13.65 -11.89 15.21
CA ILE A 239 13.93 -11.65 16.63
C ILE A 239 13.44 -10.24 17.01
N CYS A 240 13.77 -9.23 16.21
CA CYS A 240 13.31 -7.86 16.44
C CYS A 240 11.77 -7.77 16.39
N LEU A 241 11.12 -8.40 15.41
CA LEU A 241 9.65 -8.48 15.34
C LEU A 241 9.07 -9.07 16.64
N SER A 242 9.64 -10.18 17.09
CA SER A 242 9.14 -10.92 18.24
C SER A 242 9.29 -10.10 19.52
N ILE A 243 10.49 -9.57 19.76
CA ILE A 243 10.84 -8.87 21.00
C ILE A 243 10.23 -7.47 21.05
N TYR A 244 10.31 -6.69 19.97
CA TYR A 244 9.91 -5.28 19.99
C TYR A 244 8.46 -5.06 19.59
N VAL A 245 7.79 -6.03 18.95
CA VAL A 245 6.40 -5.87 18.51
C VAL A 245 5.48 -6.91 19.14
N ILE A 246 5.69 -8.20 18.89
CA ILE A 246 4.73 -9.25 19.29
C ILE A 246 4.60 -9.31 20.82
N VAL A 247 5.73 -9.41 21.53
CA VAL A 247 5.74 -9.54 22.99
C VAL A 247 5.09 -8.32 23.66
N PRO A 248 5.48 -7.07 23.35
CA PRO A 248 4.80 -5.88 23.87
C PRO A 248 3.30 -5.84 23.53
N LEU A 249 2.91 -6.21 22.31
CA LEU A 249 1.50 -6.24 21.93
C LEU A 249 0.69 -7.27 22.71
N ILE A 250 1.24 -8.44 23.04
CA ILE A 250 0.56 -9.43 23.88
C ILE A 250 0.25 -8.85 25.26
N PHE A 251 1.23 -8.20 25.89
CA PHE A 251 1.06 -7.59 27.21
C PHE A 251 0.09 -6.40 27.15
N VAL A 252 0.32 -5.45 26.25
CA VAL A 252 -0.46 -4.22 26.16
C VAL A 252 -1.90 -4.51 25.75
N SER A 253 -2.14 -5.35 24.74
CA SER A 253 -3.51 -5.69 24.31
C SER A 253 -4.31 -6.35 25.43
N LYS A 254 -3.67 -7.23 26.22
CA LYS A 254 -4.30 -7.85 27.39
C LYS A 254 -4.67 -6.81 28.43
N VAL A 255 -3.73 -5.95 28.83
CA VAL A 255 -3.96 -4.91 29.86
C VAL A 255 -5.03 -3.93 29.41
N LEU A 256 -4.94 -3.41 28.18
CA LEU A 256 -5.87 -2.42 27.65
C LEU A 256 -7.30 -2.97 27.56
N ILE A 257 -7.46 -4.23 27.10
CA ILE A 257 -8.79 -4.84 26.99
C ILE A 257 -9.40 -5.10 28.36
N ILE A 258 -8.61 -5.52 29.34
CA ILE A 258 -9.11 -5.75 30.71
C ILE A 258 -9.64 -4.45 31.32
N HIS A 259 -8.90 -3.35 31.20
CA HIS A 259 -9.18 -2.09 31.91
C HIS A 259 -10.20 -1.20 31.18
N PHE A 260 -10.10 -1.08 29.85
CA PHE A 260 -10.84 -0.06 29.10
C PHE A 260 -12.01 -0.62 28.27
N SER A 261 -12.23 -1.93 28.28
CA SER A 261 -13.35 -2.54 27.54
C SER A 261 -14.57 -2.75 28.42
N THR A 262 -15.75 -2.60 27.82
CA THR A 262 -17.04 -2.81 28.48
C THR A 262 -17.55 -4.23 28.23
N PHE A 263 -18.38 -4.74 29.14
CA PHE A 263 -19.01 -6.04 28.94
C PHE A 263 -19.90 -6.04 27.69
N LYS A 264 -19.78 -7.10 26.91
CA LYS A 264 -20.60 -7.26 25.72
C LYS A 264 -22.06 -7.46 26.15
N LYS A 265 -22.94 -6.53 25.78
CA LYS A 265 -24.40 -6.74 25.93
C LYS A 265 -24.79 -7.99 25.13
N GLN A 266 -25.24 -9.02 25.83
CA GLN A 266 -25.80 -10.21 25.19
C GLN A 266 -27.10 -9.82 24.50
N ASN A 267 -27.20 -10.13 23.21
CA ASN A 267 -28.40 -9.81 22.44
C ASN A 267 -29.33 -11.02 22.53
N PRO A 268 -30.56 -10.90 23.06
CA PRO A 268 -31.45 -12.03 23.35
C PRO A 268 -31.86 -12.82 22.09
N ASN A 269 -31.68 -12.25 20.89
CA ASN A 269 -31.99 -12.89 19.60
C ASN A 269 -30.89 -13.80 19.02
N GLN A 270 -29.85 -14.18 19.77
CA GLN A 270 -28.73 -14.99 19.25
C GLN A 270 -29.06 -16.47 18.98
N ASN A 271 -30.23 -16.98 19.40
CA ASN A 271 -30.59 -18.40 19.29
C ASN A 271 -31.53 -18.74 18.13
N ARG A 272 -31.74 -17.83 17.16
CA ARG A 272 -32.57 -18.17 15.99
C ARG A 272 -31.80 -19.13 15.06
N PRO A 273 -32.42 -20.24 14.60
CA PRO A 273 -31.79 -21.14 13.66
C PRO A 273 -31.38 -20.37 12.39
N ALA A 274 -30.16 -20.63 11.92
CA ALA A 274 -29.63 -20.00 10.73
C ALA A 274 -30.42 -20.48 9.51
N ASN A 275 -31.38 -19.69 9.06
CA ASN A 275 -32.03 -19.93 7.78
C ASN A 275 -31.11 -19.38 6.69
N TYR A 276 -30.29 -20.27 6.12
CA TYR A 276 -29.34 -19.97 5.05
C TYR A 276 -30.10 -19.78 3.74
N ASN A 277 -30.82 -18.66 3.60
CA ASN A 277 -31.47 -18.29 2.36
C ASN A 277 -31.07 -16.86 2.00
N VAL A 278 -30.80 -16.65 0.71
CA VAL A 278 -30.52 -15.31 0.18
C VAL A 278 -31.81 -14.50 0.27
N ARG A 279 -31.87 -13.54 1.20
CA ARG A 279 -33.12 -12.79 1.48
C ARG A 279 -33.50 -11.81 0.37
N LEU A 280 -32.51 -11.19 -0.28
CA LEU A 280 -32.71 -10.20 -1.35
C LEU A 280 -31.98 -10.63 -2.63
N PRO A 281 -32.42 -11.71 -3.31
CA PRO A 281 -31.72 -12.21 -4.48
C PRO A 281 -31.71 -11.21 -5.64
N LEU A 282 -32.82 -10.47 -5.84
CA LEU A 282 -32.93 -9.47 -6.91
C LEU A 282 -31.88 -8.35 -6.74
N LEU A 283 -31.69 -7.86 -5.51
CA LEU A 283 -30.67 -6.85 -5.20
C LEU A 283 -29.27 -7.33 -5.61
N HIS A 284 -28.92 -8.58 -5.28
CA HIS A 284 -27.61 -9.13 -5.61
C HIS A 284 -27.43 -9.37 -7.11
N ILE A 285 -28.49 -9.78 -7.81
CA ILE A 285 -28.49 -9.89 -9.27
C ILE A 285 -28.25 -8.52 -9.91
N THR A 286 -28.94 -7.47 -9.45
CA THR A 286 -28.74 -6.10 -9.94
C THR A 286 -27.31 -5.61 -9.66
N ILE A 287 -26.79 -5.81 -8.45
CA ILE A 287 -25.40 -5.45 -8.10
C ILE A 287 -24.41 -6.20 -9.00
N LEU A 288 -24.60 -7.50 -9.23
CA LEU A 288 -23.74 -8.29 -10.11
C LEU A 288 -23.79 -7.80 -11.55
N ALA A 289 -24.97 -7.49 -12.08
CA ALA A 289 -25.12 -6.93 -13.43
C ALA A 289 -24.37 -5.60 -13.57
N LEU A 290 -24.46 -4.72 -12.57
CA LEU A 290 -23.73 -3.45 -12.54
C LEU A 290 -22.22 -3.67 -12.42
N LEU A 291 -21.76 -4.62 -11.60
CA LEU A 291 -20.34 -4.96 -11.48
C LEU A 291 -19.79 -5.52 -12.80
N ILE A 292 -20.54 -6.38 -13.49
CA ILE A 292 -20.15 -6.88 -14.82
C ILE A 292 -20.11 -5.73 -15.83
N PHE A 293 -21.10 -4.84 -15.83
CA PHE A 293 -21.10 -3.65 -16.68
C PHE A 293 -19.85 -2.79 -16.44
N ILE A 294 -19.52 -2.48 -15.18
CA ILE A 294 -18.30 -1.74 -14.84
C ILE A 294 -17.07 -2.49 -15.34
N ALA A 295 -16.99 -3.81 -15.07
CA ALA A 295 -15.86 -4.66 -15.42
C ALA A 295 -15.56 -4.66 -16.92
N LEU A 296 -16.61 -4.70 -17.75
CA LEU A 296 -16.50 -4.65 -19.22
C LEU A 296 -16.14 -3.25 -19.74
N ASN A 297 -16.47 -2.20 -19.01
CA ASN A 297 -16.16 -0.80 -19.34
C ASN A 297 -14.92 -0.27 -18.62
N MET A 298 -14.11 -1.13 -17.99
CA MET A 298 -12.90 -0.70 -17.29
C MET A 298 -11.88 -0.13 -18.26
N VAL A 299 -11.43 1.09 -17.99
CA VAL A 299 -10.40 1.77 -18.78
C VAL A 299 -9.10 1.81 -17.97
N LYS A 300 -7.95 1.72 -18.63
CA LYS A 300 -6.68 2.02 -17.95
C LYS A 300 -6.69 3.49 -17.55
N ALA A 301 -6.32 3.77 -16.31
CA ALA A 301 -6.39 5.14 -15.79
C ALA A 301 -5.54 6.14 -16.61
N ASP A 302 -4.47 5.68 -17.27
CA ASP A 302 -3.65 6.50 -18.17
C ASP A 302 -4.43 7.04 -19.39
N HIS A 303 -5.53 6.41 -19.82
CA HIS A 303 -6.38 6.92 -20.90
C HIS A 303 -7.42 7.96 -20.43
N LEU A 304 -7.63 8.10 -19.12
CA LEU A 304 -8.54 9.09 -18.55
C LEU A 304 -7.86 10.46 -18.39
N THR A 305 -6.53 10.52 -18.55
CA THR A 305 -5.77 11.76 -18.45
C THR A 305 -5.66 12.48 -19.78
N PRO A 306 -5.95 13.80 -19.83
CA PRO A 306 -5.74 14.58 -21.05
C PRO A 306 -4.24 14.58 -21.40
N ILE A 307 -3.94 14.32 -22.66
CA ILE A 307 -2.57 14.33 -23.17
C ILE A 307 -2.20 15.76 -23.52
N ASN A 308 -1.22 16.33 -22.83
CA ASN A 308 -0.66 17.62 -23.21
C ASN A 308 0.42 17.42 -24.30
N ASN A 309 0.04 17.73 -25.55
CA ASN A 309 0.93 17.64 -26.70
C ASN A 309 1.82 18.87 -26.88
N GLN A 310 1.57 19.96 -26.17
CA GLN A 310 2.29 21.24 -26.31
C GLN A 310 3.60 21.29 -25.53
N ILE A 311 3.84 20.37 -24.58
CA ILE A 311 5.12 20.31 -23.83
C ILE A 311 6.30 20.17 -24.80
N GLN A 312 7.18 21.16 -24.85
CA GLN A 312 8.39 21.16 -25.66
C GLN A 312 9.62 21.49 -24.82
N LEU A 313 10.72 20.81 -25.11
CA LEU A 313 12.02 21.07 -24.50
C LEU A 313 13.02 21.40 -25.60
N SER A 314 13.58 22.61 -25.58
CA SER A 314 14.59 23.04 -26.55
C SER A 314 15.80 22.12 -26.52
N GLY A 315 16.27 21.70 -27.69
CA GLY A 315 17.43 20.80 -27.80
C GLY A 315 17.15 19.32 -27.53
N PHE A 316 15.88 18.92 -27.40
CA PHE A 316 15.49 17.52 -27.26
C PHE A 316 14.61 17.04 -28.42
N LYS A 317 14.80 15.78 -28.81
CA LYS A 317 13.87 15.08 -29.69
C LYS A 317 12.70 14.55 -28.86
N LYS A 318 11.49 15.05 -29.13
CA LYS A 318 10.26 14.58 -28.50
C LYS A 318 9.72 13.33 -29.19
N LYS A 319 9.32 12.34 -28.40
CA LYS A 319 8.50 11.19 -28.81
C LYS A 319 7.35 11.03 -27.83
N LEU A 320 6.12 11.10 -28.32
CA LEU A 320 4.93 10.80 -27.52
C LEU A 320 4.67 9.30 -27.51
N LEU A 321 4.49 8.71 -26.33
CA LEU A 321 4.12 7.31 -26.17
C LEU A 321 2.61 7.15 -26.05
N GLU A 322 2.08 5.96 -26.39
CA GLU A 322 0.64 5.65 -26.39
C GLU A 322 -0.06 5.91 -25.04
N THR A 323 0.69 5.91 -23.95
CA THR A 323 0.20 6.15 -22.59
C THR A 323 0.20 7.64 -22.20
N GLY A 324 0.34 8.56 -23.15
CA GLY A 324 0.40 10.01 -22.90
C GLY A 324 1.71 10.49 -22.25
N ILE A 325 2.74 9.64 -22.22
CA ILE A 325 4.06 9.99 -21.68
C ILE A 325 4.87 10.69 -22.77
N SER A 326 5.38 11.87 -22.49
CA SER A 326 6.32 12.57 -23.37
C SER A 326 7.75 12.14 -23.02
N LYS A 327 8.42 11.47 -23.97
CA LYS A 327 9.84 11.14 -23.91
C LYS A 327 10.63 12.21 -24.66
N PHE A 328 11.67 12.72 -24.04
CA PHE A 328 12.60 13.68 -24.61
C PHE A 328 14.01 13.11 -24.52
N GLU A 329 14.72 13.05 -25.64
CA GLU A 329 16.07 12.49 -25.68
C GLU A 329 17.04 13.39 -26.47
N ASN A 330 18.28 13.47 -25.98
CA ASN A 330 19.42 14.01 -26.71
C ASN A 330 20.69 13.23 -26.30
N ASN A 331 21.87 13.72 -26.69
CA ASN A 331 23.15 13.05 -26.40
C ASN A 331 23.55 13.09 -24.91
N GLU A 332 22.92 13.95 -24.11
CA GLU A 332 23.31 14.19 -22.71
C GLU A 332 22.33 13.59 -21.71
N ALA A 333 21.04 13.58 -22.04
CA ALA A 333 19.97 13.20 -21.12
C ALA A 333 18.75 12.57 -21.79
N LEU A 334 18.03 11.83 -20.97
CA LEU A 334 16.75 11.22 -21.27
C LEU A 334 15.72 11.66 -20.22
N ILE A 335 14.71 12.40 -20.66
CA ILE A 335 13.67 12.97 -19.79
C ILE A 335 12.32 12.33 -20.12
N TYR A 336 11.61 11.91 -19.10
CA TYR A 336 10.22 11.48 -19.18
C TYR A 336 9.33 12.46 -18.42
N ILE A 337 8.30 12.95 -19.08
CA ILE A 337 7.24 13.74 -18.46
C ILE A 337 5.95 12.94 -18.57
N LYS A 338 5.46 12.48 -17.41
CA LYS A 338 4.28 11.62 -17.31
C LYS A 338 3.15 12.34 -16.57
N PRO A 339 1.93 12.42 -17.11
CA PRO A 339 0.75 12.89 -16.37
C PRO A 339 0.58 12.12 -15.05
N ALA A 340 0.33 12.86 -13.97
CA ALA A 340 0.16 12.34 -12.63
C ALA A 340 -1.14 12.87 -12.01
N PRO A 341 -2.30 12.30 -12.37
CA PRO A 341 -3.57 12.67 -11.77
C PRO A 341 -3.60 12.18 -10.31
N PHE A 342 -4.25 12.94 -9.43
CA PHE A 342 -4.22 12.70 -7.99
C PHE A 342 -4.80 11.34 -7.55
N TYR A 343 -5.64 10.72 -8.38
CA TYR A 343 -6.30 9.44 -8.12
C TYR A 343 -5.56 8.22 -8.67
N VAL A 344 -4.50 8.40 -9.48
CA VAL A 344 -3.74 7.25 -10.02
C VAL A 344 -2.68 6.78 -9.02
N PRO A 345 -2.69 5.48 -8.66
CA PRO A 345 -1.70 4.93 -7.73
C PRO A 345 -0.29 4.96 -8.33
N GLY A 346 0.64 5.55 -7.57
CA GLY A 346 2.08 5.34 -7.65
C GLY A 346 2.74 5.47 -9.03
N HIS A 347 2.90 6.70 -9.53
CA HIS A 347 3.97 7.00 -10.50
C HIS A 347 5.28 7.22 -9.74
N ASP A 348 5.76 6.16 -9.09
CA ASP A 348 7.09 6.15 -8.52
C ASP A 348 8.04 5.57 -9.58
N PRO A 349 9.04 6.32 -10.08
CA PRO A 349 10.03 5.79 -11.02
C PRO A 349 10.64 4.47 -10.57
N LYS A 350 10.70 4.22 -9.25
CA LYS A 350 11.14 2.94 -8.68
C LYS A 350 10.44 1.74 -9.27
N LEU A 351 9.11 1.76 -9.37
CA LEU A 351 8.38 0.60 -9.89
C LEU A 351 8.75 0.30 -11.36
N CYS A 352 8.89 1.32 -12.20
CA CYS A 352 9.16 1.14 -13.63
C CYS A 352 10.59 0.64 -13.89
N TRP A 353 11.56 1.21 -13.20
CA TRP A 353 12.97 0.87 -13.35
C TRP A 353 13.28 -0.49 -12.72
N THR A 354 12.74 -0.81 -11.55
CA THR A 354 12.85 -2.15 -10.95
C THR A 354 12.18 -3.21 -11.82
N GLY A 355 11.01 -2.91 -12.42
CA GLY A 355 10.40 -3.80 -13.41
C GLY A 355 11.25 -4.02 -14.67
N SER A 356 12.17 -3.10 -14.97
CA SER A 356 13.13 -3.20 -16.07
C SER A 356 14.46 -3.87 -15.66
N GLY A 357 14.56 -4.31 -14.40
CA GLY A 357 15.73 -4.97 -13.81
C GLY A 357 16.84 -4.02 -13.38
N TYR A 358 16.52 -2.76 -13.06
CA TYR A 358 17.47 -1.83 -12.43
C TYR A 358 17.29 -1.80 -10.91
N ASP A 359 18.41 -1.79 -10.20
CA ASP A 359 18.46 -1.55 -8.77
C ASP A 359 18.64 -0.06 -8.49
N PHE A 360 17.92 0.44 -7.49
CA PHE A 360 18.08 1.82 -7.04
C PHE A 360 19.08 1.90 -5.90
N ASN A 361 20.18 2.57 -6.17
CA ASN A 361 21.21 2.87 -5.20
C ASN A 361 21.24 4.37 -4.90
N ASN A 362 21.68 4.72 -3.70
CA ASN A 362 21.93 6.10 -3.27
C ASN A 362 20.73 7.04 -3.45
N ILE A 363 19.51 6.59 -3.08
CA ILE A 363 18.34 7.46 -3.21
C ILE A 363 18.36 8.52 -2.13
N LYS A 364 18.47 9.80 -2.52
CA LYS A 364 18.55 10.92 -1.57
C LYS A 364 17.68 12.08 -2.01
N LYS A 365 17.45 13.00 -1.07
CA LYS A 365 16.88 14.33 -1.34
C LYS A 365 18.04 15.28 -1.61
N GLU A 366 17.92 16.07 -2.67
CA GLU A 366 18.91 17.07 -3.06
C GLU A 366 18.19 18.36 -3.45
N LYS A 367 18.77 19.51 -3.14
CA LYS A 367 18.21 20.81 -3.50
C LYS A 367 18.94 21.34 -4.72
N ILE A 368 18.27 21.42 -5.86
CA ILE A 368 18.81 21.96 -7.13
C ILE A 368 17.94 23.14 -7.54
N ALA A 369 18.55 24.28 -7.89
CA ALA A 369 17.83 25.51 -8.27
C ALA A 369 16.71 25.88 -7.25
N ASN A 370 17.05 25.82 -5.96
CA ASN A 370 16.14 26.06 -4.82
C ASN A 370 14.94 25.08 -4.70
N THR A 371 14.86 24.03 -5.52
CA THR A 371 13.79 23.02 -5.49
C THR A 371 14.31 21.72 -4.89
N GLU A 372 13.56 21.14 -3.95
CA GLU A 372 13.85 19.79 -3.46
C GLU A 372 13.43 18.74 -4.49
N ILE A 373 14.36 17.84 -4.82
CA ILE A 373 14.14 16.73 -5.75
C ILE A 373 14.69 15.43 -5.17
N TYR A 374 14.23 14.29 -5.70
CA TYR A 374 14.89 13.01 -5.45
C TYR A 374 15.97 12.78 -6.50
N THR A 375 17.13 12.26 -6.06
CA THR A 375 18.17 11.73 -6.95
C THR A 375 18.52 10.30 -6.56
N ALA A 376 18.92 9.49 -7.54
CA ALA A 376 19.38 8.12 -7.35
C ALA A 376 20.39 7.70 -8.42
N ILE A 377 21.07 6.58 -8.16
CA ILE A 377 21.90 5.86 -9.12
C ILE A 377 21.18 4.55 -9.45
N LEU A 378 20.80 4.37 -10.70
CA LEU A 378 20.25 3.13 -11.22
C LEU A 378 21.39 2.28 -11.74
N SER A 379 21.44 1.01 -11.34
CA SER A 379 22.46 0.08 -11.81
C SER A 379 21.85 -1.20 -12.38
N LYS A 380 22.41 -1.68 -13.49
CA LYS A 380 22.07 -2.96 -14.10
C LYS A 380 23.32 -3.57 -14.74
N GLY A 381 23.97 -4.51 -14.06
CA GLY A 381 25.27 -5.03 -14.47
C GLY A 381 26.33 -3.91 -14.49
N ALA A 382 26.95 -3.69 -15.64
CA ALA A 382 27.91 -2.59 -15.83
C ALA A 382 27.26 -1.23 -16.12
N ASP A 383 25.96 -1.20 -16.42
CA ASP A 383 25.25 0.04 -16.73
C ASP A 383 24.96 0.84 -15.45
N ARG A 384 25.17 2.15 -15.54
CA ARG A 384 24.95 3.10 -14.45
C ARG A 384 24.31 4.37 -14.98
N ILE A 385 23.10 4.64 -14.51
CA ILE A 385 22.31 5.82 -14.88
C ILE A 385 22.10 6.68 -13.64
N TYR A 386 22.31 7.98 -13.76
CA TYR A 386 22.01 8.94 -12.70
C TYR A 386 20.62 9.50 -12.97
N ALA A 387 19.71 9.35 -12.02
CA ALA A 387 18.32 9.74 -12.16
C ALA A 387 17.92 10.82 -11.17
N ALA A 388 17.01 11.71 -11.58
CA ALA A 388 16.34 12.68 -10.75
C ALA A 388 14.83 12.65 -11.01
N TRP A 389 14.00 12.91 -9.99
CA TRP A 389 12.56 13.07 -10.21
C TRP A 389 11.85 13.93 -9.16
N TRP A 390 10.75 14.55 -9.60
CA TRP A 390 9.84 15.36 -8.78
C TRP A 390 8.45 15.44 -9.45
N PHE A 391 7.47 15.99 -8.74
CA PHE A 391 6.16 16.34 -9.29
C PHE A 391 6.08 17.83 -9.56
N ASP A 392 5.54 18.21 -10.71
CA ASP A 392 5.44 19.60 -11.17
C ASP A 392 4.12 19.80 -11.92
N ASN A 393 3.43 20.91 -11.64
CA ASN A 393 2.26 21.33 -12.42
C ASN A 393 2.45 22.74 -13.03
N GLY A 394 3.70 23.17 -13.19
CA GLY A 394 4.08 24.53 -13.62
C GLY A 394 4.26 25.49 -12.45
N THR A 395 3.33 25.49 -11.49
CA THR A 395 3.35 26.40 -10.34
C THR A 395 3.97 25.79 -9.08
N ILE A 396 3.60 24.55 -8.77
CA ILE A 396 4.02 23.82 -7.58
C ILE A 396 4.98 22.71 -7.98
N LYS A 397 6.16 22.71 -7.38
CA LYS A 397 7.18 21.66 -7.51
C LYS A 397 7.35 20.99 -6.17
N SER A 398 7.18 19.67 -6.11
CA SER A 398 7.29 18.93 -4.85
C SER A 398 7.67 17.47 -5.04
N ILE A 399 8.37 16.94 -4.05
CA ILE A 399 8.59 15.49 -3.88
C ILE A 399 7.62 14.86 -2.87
N ASN A 400 6.77 15.66 -2.25
CA ASN A 400 5.82 15.20 -1.23
C ASN A 400 4.54 14.66 -1.90
N GLN A 401 4.38 13.34 -1.84
CA GLN A 401 3.25 12.61 -2.44
C GLN A 401 1.87 13.09 -1.95
N LEU A 402 1.75 13.44 -0.67
CA LEU A 402 0.47 13.87 -0.11
C LEU A 402 0.15 15.31 -0.55
N SER A 403 1.15 16.18 -0.56
CA SER A 403 1.00 17.60 -0.91
C SER A 403 0.48 17.78 -2.33
N TRP A 404 1.13 17.18 -3.35
CA TRP A 404 0.71 17.37 -4.74
C TRP A 404 -0.64 16.70 -5.02
N ARG A 405 -0.92 15.53 -4.41
CA ARG A 405 -2.21 14.84 -4.56
C ARG A 405 -3.35 15.65 -3.96
N TRP A 406 -3.13 16.22 -2.77
CA TRP A 406 -4.10 17.10 -2.13
C TRP A 406 -4.35 18.34 -2.98
N SER A 407 -3.30 18.98 -3.50
CA SER A 407 -3.41 20.12 -4.42
C SER A 407 -4.23 19.77 -5.67
N GLY A 408 -3.91 18.64 -6.32
CA GLY A 408 -4.66 18.16 -7.49
C GLY A 408 -6.12 17.82 -7.18
N ALA A 409 -6.41 17.24 -6.01
CA ALA A 409 -7.78 16.96 -5.56
C ALA A 409 -8.60 18.23 -5.30
N MET A 410 -7.94 19.33 -4.89
CA MET A 410 -8.57 20.65 -4.71
C MET A 410 -8.75 21.43 -6.03
N GLY A 411 -8.46 20.81 -7.19
CA GLY A 411 -8.66 21.44 -8.50
C GLY A 411 -7.48 22.25 -9.03
N SER A 412 -6.26 22.03 -8.51
CA SER A 412 -5.05 22.56 -9.15
C SER A 412 -4.86 21.98 -10.56
N GLN A 413 -4.03 22.65 -11.37
CA GLN A 413 -3.59 22.12 -12.66
C GLN A 413 -3.01 20.71 -12.53
N LEU A 414 -3.14 19.92 -13.60
CA LEU A 414 -2.65 18.54 -13.68
C LEU A 414 -1.15 18.50 -13.35
N PHE A 415 -0.79 17.68 -12.37
CA PHE A 415 0.60 17.41 -12.06
C PHE A 415 1.21 16.45 -13.08
N TYR A 416 2.52 16.58 -13.27
CA TYR A 416 3.36 15.69 -14.04
C TYR A 416 4.47 15.16 -13.14
N LEU A 417 4.74 13.86 -13.25
CA LEU A 417 6.00 13.30 -12.79
C LEU A 417 7.06 13.62 -13.84
N VAL A 418 8.08 14.36 -13.44
CA VAL A 418 9.25 14.66 -14.27
C VAL A 418 10.37 13.74 -13.81
N ASN A 419 10.93 12.96 -14.74
CA ASN A 419 12.03 12.05 -14.48
C ASN A 419 13.17 12.33 -15.47
N VAL A 420 14.33 12.72 -14.95
CA VAL A 420 15.52 13.08 -15.74
C VAL A 420 16.58 12.02 -15.51
N ASN A 421 17.17 11.51 -16.58
CA ASN A 421 18.24 10.52 -16.53
C ASN A 421 19.44 11.00 -17.33
N ALA A 422 20.64 10.76 -16.81
CA ALA A 422 21.89 11.10 -17.48
C ALA A 422 22.97 10.04 -17.21
N ASN A 423 24.01 10.02 -18.05
CA ASN A 423 25.14 9.09 -17.93
C ASN A 423 26.12 9.44 -16.79
N ASN A 424 26.08 10.67 -16.28
CA ASN A 424 26.91 11.11 -15.16
C ASN A 424 26.21 12.18 -14.31
N ARG A 425 26.70 12.35 -13.07
CA ARG A 425 26.12 13.27 -12.09
C ARG A 425 26.17 14.74 -12.50
N LYS A 426 27.24 15.16 -13.19
CA LYS A 426 27.41 16.55 -13.64
C LYS A 426 26.34 16.90 -14.68
N ASN A 427 26.16 16.03 -15.67
CA ASN A 427 25.13 16.20 -16.70
C ASN A 427 23.73 16.16 -16.08
N LEU A 428 23.46 15.22 -15.16
CA LEU A 428 22.17 15.20 -14.45
C LEU A 428 21.88 16.54 -13.76
N HIS A 429 22.85 17.05 -12.99
CA HIS A 429 22.66 18.30 -12.26
C HIS A 429 22.47 19.48 -13.20
N HIS A 430 23.23 19.55 -14.28
CA HIS A 430 23.09 20.59 -15.30
C HIS A 430 21.69 20.60 -15.93
N GLN A 431 21.24 19.43 -16.39
CA GLN A 431 19.96 19.26 -17.07
C GLN A 431 18.76 19.53 -16.14
N VAL A 432 18.83 19.07 -14.89
CA VAL A 432 17.81 19.38 -13.88
C VAL A 432 17.78 20.89 -13.58
N ALA A 433 18.95 21.53 -13.40
CA ALA A 433 19.00 22.96 -13.13
C ALA A 433 18.42 23.79 -14.29
N GLN A 434 18.70 23.41 -15.54
CA GLN A 434 18.12 24.05 -16.73
C GLN A 434 16.60 23.90 -16.79
N LEU A 435 16.08 22.69 -16.55
CA LEU A 435 14.64 22.44 -16.51
C LEU A 435 13.94 23.25 -15.42
N LEU A 436 14.51 23.28 -14.22
CA LEU A 436 13.92 24.00 -13.09
C LEU A 436 13.99 25.52 -13.28
N ALA A 437 15.02 26.03 -13.98
CA ALA A 437 15.12 27.44 -14.32
C ALA A 437 14.08 27.86 -15.37
N ASN A 438 13.68 26.97 -16.29
CA ASN A 438 12.56 27.22 -17.19
C ASN A 438 11.25 26.98 -16.44
N HIS A 439 10.56 28.02 -16.00
CA HIS A 439 9.30 27.85 -15.24
C HIS A 439 8.11 27.44 -16.11
N HIS A 440 8.24 27.49 -17.43
CA HIS A 440 7.12 27.40 -18.37
C HIS A 440 7.14 26.15 -19.25
N TYR A 441 8.06 25.19 -19.06
CA TYR A 441 8.10 24.00 -19.93
C TYR A 441 6.85 23.10 -19.85
N LEU A 442 5.99 23.28 -18.83
CA LEU A 442 4.71 22.57 -18.67
C LEU A 442 3.49 23.43 -18.98
N THR A 443 3.65 24.74 -19.10
CA THR A 443 2.55 25.68 -19.39
C THR A 443 2.66 26.13 -20.83
N ASP A 444 1.52 26.31 -21.50
CA ASP A 444 1.52 26.76 -22.89
C ASP A 444 2.33 28.06 -23.04
N HIS A 445 3.19 28.08 -24.05
CA HIS A 445 3.58 29.33 -24.69
C HIS A 445 2.35 29.76 -25.50
N GLU A 446 1.48 30.57 -24.90
CA GLU A 446 0.59 31.42 -25.70
C GLU A 446 1.41 32.47 -26.45
#